data_AF-A0A9J7BIB4-F1
#
_entry.id   AF-A0A9J7BIB4-F1
#
_cell.length_a   1.000
_cell.length_b   1.000
_cell.length_c   1.000
_cell.angle_alpha   90.00
_cell.angle_beta   90.00
_cell.angle_gamma   90.00
#
_symmetry.space_group_name_H-M   'P 1'
#
loop_
_entity.id
_entity.type
_entity.pdbx_description
1 polymer ?
#
loop_
_entity_poly.entity_id
_entity_poly.type
_entity_poly.pdbx_seq_one_letter_code
_entity_poly.pdbx_strand_id
1 'polypeptide(L)'
;MKPAILEQSFRTLDALDSSAIDGELMLLWEPPSLDMRIASQSGLLSIMNNGASSHTAFLEKHLKSNPGLLRRIIIDASVKAEVRDMLDQNNVSERTLFPGLPGLCAWLKRYYGTAW
;
A
#
# COMPACT_ATOMS: atom_id res chain seq x y z
N MET A 1 8.32 -21.66 8.37
CA MET A 1 6.86 -21.77 8.22
C MET A 1 6.55 -21.43 6.77
N LYS A 2 6.02 -22.37 5.96
CA LYS A 2 5.63 -22.05 4.57
C LYS A 2 4.48 -21.03 4.64
N PRO A 3 4.49 -19.94 3.85
CA PRO A 3 3.32 -19.06 3.77
C PRO A 3 2.16 -19.91 3.27
N ALA A 4 1.20 -20.20 4.15
CA ALA A 4 -0.03 -20.87 3.74
C ALA A 4 -0.76 -19.89 2.81
N ILE A 5 -1.12 -20.36 1.62
CA ILE A 5 -1.91 -19.59 0.68
C ILE A 5 -3.21 -19.23 1.39
N LEU A 6 -3.50 -17.93 1.43
CA LEU A 6 -4.68 -17.31 2.05
C LEU A 6 -6.00 -18.05 1.76
N GLU A 7 -6.16 -18.53 0.52
CA GLU A 7 -7.32 -19.30 0.06
C GLU A 7 -7.54 -20.62 0.82
N GLN A 8 -6.48 -21.20 1.40
CA GLN A 8 -6.59 -22.42 2.19
C GLN A 8 -7.10 -22.16 3.61
N SER A 9 -6.93 -20.93 4.11
CA SER A 9 -7.25 -20.58 5.50
C SER A 9 -8.65 -19.97 5.64
N PHE A 10 -9.06 -19.11 4.69
CA PHE A 10 -10.37 -18.43 4.73
C PHE A 10 -11.04 -18.50 3.37
N ARG A 11 -12.15 -19.26 3.27
CA ARG A 11 -12.91 -19.46 2.01
C ARG A 11 -14.00 -18.42 1.78
N THR A 12 -14.43 -17.70 2.82
CA THR A 12 -15.48 -16.67 2.75
C THR A 12 -15.09 -15.47 3.62
N LEU A 13 -15.67 -14.30 3.31
CA LEU A 13 -15.49 -13.10 4.14
C LEU A 13 -16.07 -13.30 5.55
N ASP A 14 -17.21 -13.98 5.68
CA ASP A 14 -17.79 -14.29 7.00
C ASP A 14 -16.85 -15.15 7.88
N ALA A 15 -16.13 -16.10 7.26
CA ALA A 15 -15.14 -16.92 7.97
C ALA A 15 -13.91 -16.10 8.40
N LEU A 16 -13.52 -15.12 7.57
CA LEU A 16 -12.48 -14.17 7.94
C LEU A 16 -12.93 -13.29 9.10
N ASP A 17 -14.13 -12.71 9.05
CA ASP A 17 -14.67 -11.84 10.12
C ASP A 17 -14.84 -12.62 11.43
N SER A 18 -15.32 -13.87 11.35
CA SER A 18 -15.48 -14.74 12.53
C SER A 18 -14.14 -15.05 13.22
N SER A 19 -13.03 -15.07 12.47
CA SER A 19 -11.69 -15.32 13.02
C SER A 19 -11.19 -14.20 13.96
N ALA A 20 -11.84 -13.03 13.95
CA ALA A 20 -11.50 -11.95 14.89
C ALA A 20 -11.64 -12.37 16.36
N ILE A 21 -12.47 -13.38 16.64
CA ILE A 21 -12.64 -13.98 17.98
C ILE A 21 -11.32 -14.59 18.48
N ASP A 22 -10.54 -15.19 17.58
CA ASP A 22 -9.26 -15.82 17.90
C ASP A 22 -8.11 -14.81 17.99
N GLY A 23 -8.35 -13.58 17.56
CA GLY A 23 -7.41 -12.46 17.62
C GLY A 23 -7.39 -11.62 16.35
N GLU A 24 -6.65 -10.51 16.43
CA GLU A 24 -6.43 -9.67 15.26
C GLU A 24 -5.44 -10.33 14.30
N LEU A 25 -5.74 -10.19 13.01
CA LEU A 25 -4.98 -10.72 11.89
C LEU A 25 -4.88 -9.63 10.83
N MET A 26 -3.68 -9.49 10.24
CA MET A 26 -3.47 -8.71 9.03
C MET A 26 -3.05 -9.64 7.91
N LEU A 27 -3.88 -9.68 6.87
CA LEU A 27 -3.63 -10.40 5.64
C LEU A 27 -2.91 -9.49 4.68
N LEU A 28 -1.86 -10.01 4.05
CA LEU A 28 -1.14 -9.36 2.96
C LEU A 28 -1.31 -10.22 1.71
N TRP A 29 -1.70 -9.60 0.61
CA TRP A 29 -1.78 -10.28 -0.68
C TRP A 29 -1.22 -9.41 -1.80
N GLU A 30 -0.68 -10.08 -2.81
CA GLU A 30 -0.26 -9.45 -4.05
C GLU A 30 -1.43 -9.53 -5.04
N PRO A 31 -2.07 -8.40 -5.38
CA PRO A 31 -3.14 -8.43 -6.36
C PRO A 31 -2.58 -8.81 -7.73
N PRO A 32 -3.31 -9.58 -8.56
CA PRO A 32 -2.95 -9.71 -9.96
C PRO A 32 -2.97 -8.32 -10.62
N SER A 33 -2.18 -8.15 -11.69
CA SER A 33 -2.11 -6.93 -12.50
C SER A 33 -3.39 -6.69 -13.31
N LEU A 34 -4.55 -6.67 -12.64
CA LEU A 34 -5.89 -6.49 -13.21
C LEU A 34 -6.12 -5.05 -13.69
N ASP A 35 -5.39 -4.09 -13.10
CA ASP A 35 -5.43 -2.69 -13.46
C ASP A 35 -3.99 -2.20 -13.69
N MET A 36 -3.79 -1.40 -14.73
CA MET A 36 -2.48 -0.85 -15.08
C MET A 36 -1.90 0.04 -13.96
N ARG A 37 -2.72 0.58 -13.06
CA ARG A 37 -2.29 1.27 -11.82
C ARG A 37 -1.63 0.32 -10.83
N ILE A 38 -2.13 -0.90 -10.72
CA ILE A 38 -1.55 -1.93 -9.85
C ILE A 38 -0.19 -2.35 -10.43
N ALA A 39 -0.14 -2.55 -11.75
CA ALA A 39 1.10 -2.88 -12.45
C ALA A 39 2.18 -1.78 -12.29
N SER A 40 1.79 -0.51 -12.31
CA SER A 40 2.74 0.60 -12.21
C SER A 40 3.21 0.91 -10.78
N GLN A 41 2.47 0.47 -9.76
CA GLN A 41 2.76 0.80 -8.36
C GLN A 41 3.36 -0.35 -7.57
N SER A 42 3.28 -1.60 -8.07
CA SER A 42 3.80 -2.83 -7.44
C SER A 42 3.66 -2.80 -5.91
N GLY A 43 2.52 -3.25 -5.41
CA GLY A 43 2.20 -3.17 -3.99
C GLY A 43 1.47 -4.38 -3.47
N LEU A 44 1.71 -4.69 -2.19
CA LEU A 44 0.85 -5.58 -1.42
C LEU A 44 -0.33 -4.77 -0.91
N LEU A 45 -1.53 -5.33 -0.96
CA LEU A 45 -2.67 -4.79 -0.23
C LEU A 45 -2.79 -5.52 1.11
N SER A 46 -3.28 -4.80 2.11
CA SER A 46 -3.53 -5.33 3.44
C SER A 46 -5.01 -5.32 3.79
N ILE A 47 -5.49 -6.37 4.45
CA ILE A 47 -6.85 -6.47 4.99
C ILE A 47 -6.76 -6.94 6.45
N MET A 48 -7.58 -6.35 7.32
CA MET A 48 -7.74 -6.83 8.69
C MET A 48 -9.00 -7.67 8.81
N ASN A 49 -8.97 -8.70 9.66
CA ASN A 49 -10.15 -9.52 9.96
C ASN A 49 -11.16 -8.85 10.91
N ASN A 50 -10.91 -7.60 11.30
CA ASN A 50 -11.81 -6.80 12.12
C ASN A 50 -11.86 -5.37 11.57
N GLY A 51 -13.06 -4.93 11.16
CA GLY A 51 -13.29 -3.60 10.59
C GLY A 51 -13.13 -2.43 11.56
N ALA A 52 -13.16 -2.68 12.88
CA ALA A 52 -12.92 -1.64 13.89
C ALA A 52 -11.43 -1.47 14.22
N SER A 53 -10.56 -2.36 13.73
CA SER A 53 -9.13 -2.36 14.06
C SER A 53 -8.33 -1.37 13.22
N SER A 54 -7.26 -0.85 13.82
CA SER A 54 -6.30 0.03 13.15
C SER A 54 -5.08 -0.76 12.67
N HIS A 55 -4.78 -0.65 11.37
CA HIS A 55 -3.57 -1.23 10.78
C HIS A 55 -2.31 -0.74 11.50
N THR A 56 -2.25 0.55 11.84
CA THR A 56 -1.07 1.13 12.50
C THR A 56 -0.91 0.57 13.91
N ALA A 57 -1.99 0.53 14.69
CA ALA A 57 -1.95 0.00 16.06
C ALA A 57 -1.56 -1.49 16.07
N PHE A 58 -2.08 -2.26 15.11
CA PHE A 58 -1.72 -3.66 14.93
C PHE A 58 -0.23 -3.83 14.67
N LEU A 59 0.34 -3.08 13.71
CA LEU A 59 1.75 -3.16 13.35
C LEU A 59 2.65 -2.72 14.52
N GLU A 60 2.30 -1.66 15.24
CA GLU A 60 3.06 -1.19 16.42
C GLU A 60 3.07 -2.23 17.55
N LYS A 61 1.93 -2.86 17.82
CA LYS A 61 1.81 -3.96 18.80
C LYS A 61 2.71 -5.14 18.39
N HIS A 62 2.69 -5.53 17.12
CA HIS A 62 3.47 -6.68 16.62
C HIS A 62 4.97 -6.39 16.53
N LEU A 63 5.35 -5.14 16.25
CA LEU A 63 6.75 -4.70 16.23
C LEU A 63 7.41 -4.83 17.60
N LYS A 64 6.68 -4.54 18.70
CA LYS A 64 7.20 -4.71 20.07
C LYS A 64 7.60 -6.16 20.34
N SER A 65 6.82 -7.12 19.85
CA SER A 65 7.10 -8.55 20.01
C SER A 65 8.10 -9.08 18.97
N ASN A 66 8.26 -8.42 17.82
CA ASN A 66 9.11 -8.84 16.71
C ASN A 66 9.87 -7.65 16.09
N PRO A 67 10.91 -7.11 16.75
CA PRO A 67 11.57 -5.87 16.35
C PRO A 67 12.30 -5.91 14.99
N GLY A 68 12.48 -7.10 14.40
CA GLY A 68 13.10 -7.28 13.07
C GLY A 68 12.11 -7.44 11.91
N LEU A 69 10.81 -7.54 12.18
CA LEU A 69 9.82 -7.88 11.14
C LEU A 69 9.43 -6.67 10.26
N LEU A 70 9.43 -5.48 10.86
CA LEU A 70 8.89 -4.26 10.24
C LEU A 70 9.86 -3.10 10.45
N ARG A 71 10.01 -2.26 9.43
CA ARG A 71 10.73 -0.99 9.52
C ARG A 71 9.79 0.14 9.16
N ARG A 72 9.60 1.08 10.09
CA ARG A 72 8.86 2.32 9.83
C ARG A 72 9.81 3.35 9.24
N ILE A 73 9.48 3.85 8.05
CA ILE A 73 10.16 4.98 7.41
C ILE A 73 9.22 6.18 7.50
N ILE A 74 9.66 7.24 8.17
CA ILE A 74 8.93 8.51 8.27
C ILE A 74 9.63 9.49 7.34
N ILE A 75 8.92 9.99 6.34
CA ILE A 75 9.43 11.02 5.42
C ILE A 75 8.90 12.36 5.91
N ASP A 76 9.79 13.30 6.19
CA ASP A 76 9.43 14.63 6.66
C ASP A 76 8.66 15.40 5.56
N ALA A 77 7.66 16.19 5.95
CA ALA A 77 6.87 16.94 4.98
C ALA A 77 7.68 18.03 4.26
N SER A 78 8.73 18.56 4.90
CA SER A 78 9.59 19.59 4.33
C SER A 78 10.37 19.12 3.10
N VAL A 79 10.74 17.84 3.03
CA VAL A 79 11.50 17.27 1.90
C VAL A 79 10.62 16.83 0.73
N LYS A 80 9.29 17.07 0.81
CA LYS A 80 8.34 16.61 -0.21
C LYS A 80 8.67 17.11 -1.61
N ALA A 81 9.15 18.35 -1.75
CA ALA A 81 9.55 18.90 -3.04
C ALA A 81 10.76 18.14 -3.61
N GLU A 82 11.82 17.99 -2.80
CA GLU A 82 13.04 17.26 -3.19
C GLU A 82 12.75 15.80 -3.56
N VAL A 83 11.97 15.09 -2.73
CA VAL A 83 11.56 13.70 -3.01
C VAL A 83 10.79 13.62 -4.33
N ARG A 84 9.93 14.60 -4.62
CA ARG A 84 9.19 14.63 -5.88
C ARG A 84 10.10 14.89 -7.07
N ASP A 85 11.05 15.81 -6.96
CA ASP A 85 12.05 16.05 -8.00
C ASP A 85 12.88 14.79 -8.28
N MET A 86 13.26 14.06 -7.24
CA MET A 86 13.95 12.78 -7.36
C MET A 86 13.09 11.73 -8.08
N LEU A 87 11.80 11.64 -7.75
CA LEU A 87 10.87 10.72 -8.43
C LEU A 87 10.72 11.09 -9.91
N ASP A 88 10.60 12.37 -10.24
CA ASP A 88 10.51 12.85 -11.63
C ASP A 88 11.78 12.53 -12.42
N GLN A 89 12.96 12.71 -11.83
CA GLN A 89 14.25 12.33 -12.44
C GLN A 89 14.33 10.83 -12.75
N ASN A 90 13.64 10.01 -11.95
CA ASN A 90 13.52 8.56 -12.16
C ASN A 90 12.31 8.17 -13.03
N ASN A 91 11.67 9.13 -13.71
CA ASN A 91 10.49 8.93 -14.54
C ASN A 91 9.29 8.33 -13.78
N VAL A 92 9.23 8.51 -12.46
CA VAL A 92 8.07 8.17 -11.62
C VAL A 92 7.18 9.39 -11.48
N SER A 93 6.24 9.53 -12.40
CA SER A 93 5.36 10.70 -12.56
C SER A 93 3.89 10.30 -12.61
N GLU A 94 2.98 11.27 -12.65
CA GLU A 94 1.54 11.01 -12.69
C GLU A 94 1.14 10.19 -13.93
N ARG A 95 1.79 10.42 -15.08
CA ARG A 95 1.53 9.66 -16.32
C ARG A 95 1.95 8.19 -16.23
N THR A 96 2.93 7.86 -15.39
CA THR A 96 3.38 6.47 -15.20
C THR A 96 2.60 5.79 -14.08
N LEU A 97 2.24 6.51 -13.02
CA LEU A 97 1.47 5.98 -11.89
C LEU A 97 -0.02 5.83 -12.20
N PHE A 98 -0.58 6.74 -13.00
CA PHE A 98 -1.99 6.78 -13.37
C PHE A 98 -2.13 6.73 -14.91
N PRO A 99 -2.20 5.52 -15.49
CA PRO A 99 -2.26 5.35 -16.93
C PRO A 99 -3.54 5.96 -17.52
N GLY A 100 -3.44 6.38 -18.77
CA GLY A 100 -4.54 7.01 -19.51
C GLY A 100 -4.57 8.53 -19.38
N LEU A 101 -5.66 9.12 -19.85
CA LEU A 101 -5.82 10.57 -19.96
C LEU A 101 -5.74 11.31 -18.62
N PRO A 102 -6.29 10.81 -17.49
CA PRO A 102 -6.23 11.53 -16.23
C PRO A 102 -4.80 11.78 -15.73
N GLY A 103 -3.93 10.77 -15.72
CA GLY A 103 -2.54 10.95 -15.30
C GLY A 103 -1.71 11.75 -16.30
N LEU A 104 -1.98 11.60 -17.60
CA LEU A 104 -1.35 12.42 -18.63
C LEU A 104 -1.69 13.90 -18.44
N CYS A 105 -2.97 14.25 -18.27
CA CYS A 105 -3.40 15.63 -18.05
C CYS A 105 -2.86 16.20 -16.75
N ALA A 106 -2.83 15.41 -15.66
CA ALA A 106 -2.25 15.83 -14.39
C ALA A 106 -0.75 16.16 -14.52
N TRP A 107 0.00 15.28 -15.19
CA TRP A 107 1.41 15.49 -15.48
C TRP A 107 1.63 16.74 -16.35
N LEU A 108 0.87 16.90 -17.44
CA LEU A 108 0.97 18.08 -18.32
C LEU A 108 0.66 19.38 -17.57
N LYS A 109 -0.39 19.40 -16.75
CA LYS A 109 -0.78 20.57 -15.95
C LYS A 109 0.34 20.99 -15.00
N ARG A 110 1.07 20.03 -14.42
CA ARG A 110 2.20 20.32 -13.54
C ARG A 110 3.44 20.74 -14.31
N TYR A 111 3.76 20.04 -15.39
CA TYR A 111 4.96 20.28 -16.18
C TYR A 111 4.96 21.65 -16.87
N TYR A 112 3.80 22.06 -17.40
CA TYR A 112 3.63 23.34 -18.08
C TYR A 112 2.96 24.41 -17.20
N GLY A 113 2.57 24.06 -15.98
CA GLY A 113 1.94 24.99 -15.04
C GLY A 113 2.97 25.89 -14.37
N THR A 114 2.53 27.10 -14.01
CA THR A 114 3.36 28.07 -13.28
C THR A 114 3.33 27.88 -11.76
N ALA A 115 2.61 26.88 -11.25
CA ALA A 115 2.37 26.71 -9.82
C ALA A 115 2.69 25.29 -9.36
N TRP A 116 3.50 25.25 -8.29
CA TRP A 116 3.55 24.15 -7.32
C TRP A 116 2.59 24.44 -6.18
#